data_AF-A0A0G1QGM4-F1
#
_entry.id   AF-A0A0G1QGM4-F1
#
_cell.length_a   1.000
_cell.length_b   1.000
_cell.length_c   1.000
_cell.angle_alpha   90.00
_cell.angle_beta   90.00
_cell.angle_gamma   90.00
#
_symmetry.space_group_name_H-M   'P 1'
#
loop_
_entity.id
_entity.type
_entity.pdbx_description
1 polymer ?
#
loop_
_entity_poly.entity_id
_entity_poly.type
_entity_poly.pdbx_seq_one_letter_code
_entity_poly.pdbx_strand_id
1 'polypeptide(L)'
;MSVIELLRSVPCLPGRLWLTSRQKACLKKNLKKKIKENWWYNGLLYTDSSLGKLIETFFQRGGRIDKYYLRDINRGKRTLVYLHGWFSGQNIRTAIMKAFGKV
;
A
#
# COMPACT_ATOMS: atom_id res chain seq x y z
N MET A 1 -4.97 -10.66 -4.57
CA MET A 1 -5.91 -9.94 -5.45
C MET A 1 -5.16 -9.57 -6.71
N SER A 2 -5.45 -10.29 -7.78
CA SER A 2 -4.89 -10.00 -9.11
C SER A 2 -5.46 -8.67 -9.63
N VAL A 3 -4.69 -7.94 -10.44
CA VAL A 3 -5.15 -6.72 -11.16
C VAL A 3 -6.45 -6.99 -11.95
N ILE A 4 -6.65 -8.24 -12.40
CA ILE A 4 -7.82 -8.68 -13.15
C ILE A 4 -9.09 -8.75 -12.27
N GLU A 5 -8.96 -9.19 -11.01
CA GLU A 5 -10.09 -9.16 -10.05
C GLU A 5 -10.44 -7.72 -9.65
N LEU A 6 -9.44 -6.84 -9.61
CA LEU A 6 -9.63 -5.43 -9.29
C LEU A 6 -10.51 -4.74 -10.34
N LEU A 7 -10.30 -5.06 -11.63
CA LEU A 7 -11.06 -4.51 -12.74
C LEU A 7 -12.51 -5.04 -12.77
N ARG A 8 -12.76 -6.30 -12.40
CA ARG A 8 -14.12 -6.86 -12.36
C ARG A 8 -15.01 -6.28 -11.25
N SER A 9 -14.43 -5.67 -10.22
CA SER A 9 -15.18 -5.04 -9.12
C SER A 9 -15.71 -3.62 -9.41
N VAL A 10 -15.45 -3.08 -10.60
CA VAL A 10 -15.86 -1.71 -10.97
C VAL A 10 -17.15 -1.77 -11.81
N PRO A 11 -18.29 -1.27 -11.31
CA PRO A 11 -19.61 -1.44 -11.94
C PRO A 11 -19.81 -0.70 -13.28
N CYS A 12 -18.76 -0.09 -13.86
CA CYS A 12 -18.84 0.69 -15.10
C CYS A 12 -17.93 0.17 -16.24
N LEU A 13 -17.57 -1.11 -16.24
CA LEU A 13 -16.84 -1.77 -17.34
C LEU A 13 -17.80 -2.60 -18.23
N PRO A 14 -18.32 -2.07 -19.34
CA PRO A 14 -18.88 -2.91 -20.40
C PRO A 14 -17.75 -3.52 -21.23
N GLY A 15 -17.97 -4.72 -21.75
CA GLY A 15 -17.02 -5.48 -22.59
C GLY A 15 -16.82 -4.92 -24.00
N ARG A 16 -16.49 -3.63 -24.16
CA ARG A 16 -16.04 -3.05 -25.44
C ARG A 16 -14.78 -2.20 -25.29
N LEU A 17 -13.93 -2.29 -26.30
CA LEU A 17 -12.54 -1.84 -26.34
C LEU A 17 -12.31 -0.31 -26.37
N TRP A 18 -13.35 0.53 -26.23
CA TRP A 18 -13.21 1.99 -26.27
C TRP A 18 -14.02 2.66 -25.16
N LEU A 19 -13.31 3.21 -24.17
CA LEU A 19 -13.91 3.91 -23.04
C LEU A 19 -14.33 5.33 -23.46
N THR A 20 -15.61 5.63 -23.33
CA THR A 20 -16.15 6.99 -23.53
C THR A 20 -15.58 7.95 -22.47
N SER A 21 -15.61 9.26 -22.75
CA SER A 21 -15.17 10.30 -21.79
C SER A 21 -15.86 10.19 -20.42
N ARG A 22 -17.14 9.76 -20.41
CA ARG A 22 -17.91 9.50 -19.19
C ARG A 22 -17.42 8.25 -18.44
N GLN A 23 -17.05 7.19 -19.13
CA GLN A 23 -16.48 5.99 -18.50
C GLN A 23 -15.09 6.22 -17.93
N LYS A 24 -14.23 7.00 -18.61
CA LYS A 24 -12.93 7.44 -18.07
C LYS A 24 -13.10 8.26 -16.80
N ALA A 25 -14.09 9.15 -16.76
CA ALA A 25 -14.44 9.91 -15.56
C ALA A 25 -14.98 9.00 -14.42
N CYS A 26 -15.82 8.00 -14.73
CA CYS A 26 -16.29 6.99 -13.76
C CYS A 26 -15.12 6.20 -13.17
N LEU A 27 -14.23 5.70 -14.02
CA LEU A 27 -13.05 4.94 -13.62
C LEU A 27 -12.13 5.79 -12.75
N LYS A 28 -11.87 7.05 -13.13
CA LYS A 28 -11.04 7.99 -12.36
C LYS A 28 -11.67 8.34 -11.01
N LYS A 29 -13.00 8.48 -10.93
CA LYS A 29 -13.73 8.71 -9.67
C LYS A 29 -13.69 7.48 -8.76
N ASN A 30 -13.92 6.28 -9.31
CA ASN A 30 -13.87 5.03 -8.54
C ASN A 30 -12.45 4.69 -8.09
N LEU A 31 -11.44 4.91 -8.93
CA LEU A 31 -10.03 4.77 -8.56
C LEU A 31 -9.66 5.77 -7.46
N LYS A 32 -10.05 7.05 -7.58
CA LYS A 32 -9.84 8.07 -6.54
C LYS A 32 -10.60 7.74 -5.26
N LYS A 33 -11.83 7.24 -5.34
CA LYS A 33 -12.64 6.83 -4.18
C LYS A 33 -12.01 5.62 -3.49
N LYS A 34 -11.52 4.63 -4.23
CA LYS A 34 -10.84 3.45 -3.69
C LYS A 34 -9.46 3.77 -3.12
N ILE A 35 -8.72 4.68 -3.74
CA ILE A 35 -7.50 5.27 -3.16
C ILE A 35 -7.85 6.04 -1.88
N LYS A 36 -8.93 6.84 -1.89
CA LYS A 36 -9.37 7.60 -0.72
C LYS A 36 -9.83 6.68 0.41
N GLU A 37 -10.56 5.61 0.14
CA GLU A 37 -10.97 4.59 1.12
C GLU A 37 -9.77 3.79 1.66
N ASN A 38 -8.77 3.47 0.81
CA ASN A 38 -7.48 2.98 1.29
C ASN A 38 -6.74 4.00 2.15
N TRP A 39 -6.94 5.31 1.91
CA TRP A 39 -6.41 6.38 2.75
C TRP A 39 -7.14 6.53 4.10
N TRP A 40 -8.33 5.96 4.30
CA TRP A 40 -8.93 5.92 5.64
C TRP A 40 -8.24 4.92 6.59
N TYR A 41 -7.39 4.03 6.05
CA TYR A 41 -6.45 3.26 6.87
C TYR A 41 -5.17 4.06 7.23
N ASN A 42 -4.98 5.29 6.72
CA ASN A 42 -3.86 6.17 7.04
C ASN A 42 -4.16 7.14 8.21
N GLY A 43 -5.33 7.04 8.85
CA GLY A 43 -5.84 8.04 9.78
C GLY A 43 -5.16 8.14 11.15
N LEU A 44 -4.00 7.53 11.40
CA LEU A 44 -3.40 7.67 12.73
C LEU A 44 -1.88 7.70 12.82
N LEU A 45 -1.09 7.43 11.76
CA LEU A 45 0.32 7.10 11.96
C LEU A 45 1.18 7.58 10.78
N TYR A 46 2.32 8.21 11.10
CA TYR A 46 3.35 8.78 10.22
C TYR A 46 3.27 10.28 9.98
N THR A 47 3.55 11.04 11.04
CA THR A 47 4.02 12.42 10.99
C THR A 47 5.42 12.60 10.35
N ASP A 48 6.15 11.52 10.06
CA ASP A 48 7.44 11.57 9.36
C ASP A 48 7.27 11.35 7.85
N SER A 49 7.37 12.42 7.07
CA SER A 49 7.25 12.39 5.60
C SER A 49 8.26 11.44 4.93
N SER A 50 9.39 11.15 5.59
CA SER A 50 10.43 10.25 5.12
C SER A 50 10.07 8.77 5.28
N LEU A 51 9.41 8.40 6.38
CA LEU A 51 9.08 7.02 6.69
C LEU A 51 7.83 6.55 5.93
N GLY A 52 6.86 7.45 5.72
CA GLY A 52 5.72 7.20 4.84
C GLY A 52 6.17 6.87 3.40
N LYS A 53 7.09 7.68 2.85
CA LYS A 53 7.69 7.41 1.52
C LYS A 53 8.44 6.08 1.46
N LEU A 54 9.13 5.72 2.54
CA LEU A 54 9.86 4.45 2.64
C LEU A 54 8.91 3.25 2.63
N ILE A 55 7.82 3.32 3.39
CA ILE A 55 6.78 2.30 3.44
C ILE A 55 6.05 2.19 2.09
N GLU A 56 5.75 3.32 1.44
CA GLU A 56 5.15 3.34 0.12
C GLU A 56 6.06 2.66 -0.92
N THR A 57 7.34 3.02 -0.94
CA THR A 57 8.33 2.38 -1.81
C THR A 57 8.45 0.87 -1.52
N PHE A 58 8.35 0.48 -0.25
CA PHE A 58 8.37 -0.92 0.17
C PHE A 58 7.16 -1.69 -0.37
N PHE A 59 5.96 -1.12 -0.28
CA PHE A 59 4.76 -1.72 -0.86
C PHE A 59 4.80 -1.76 -2.39
N GLN A 60 5.32 -0.74 -3.05
CA GLN A 60 5.50 -0.73 -4.51
C GLN A 60 6.41 -1.86 -5.01
N ARG A 61 7.40 -2.26 -4.20
CA ARG A 61 8.28 -3.41 -4.50
C ARG A 61 7.66 -4.77 -4.16
N GLY A 62 6.40 -4.81 -3.74
CA GLY A 62 5.71 -6.04 -3.36
C GLY A 62 5.94 -6.47 -1.91
N GLY A 63 6.48 -5.57 -1.08
CA GLY A 63 6.67 -5.81 0.34
C GLY A 63 5.35 -5.93 1.09
N ARG A 64 5.35 -6.65 2.21
CA ARG A 64 4.20 -6.83 3.11
C ARG A 64 4.59 -6.55 4.54
N ILE A 65 3.74 -5.83 5.25
CA ILE A 65 3.92 -5.47 6.67
C ILE A 65 2.61 -5.77 7.37
N ASP A 66 2.68 -6.38 8.55
CA ASP A 66 1.49 -6.56 9.39
C ASP A 66 1.01 -5.20 9.92
N LYS A 67 -0.30 -4.95 9.86
CA LYS A 67 -0.96 -3.79 10.45
C LYS A 67 -0.65 -3.62 11.94
N TYR A 68 -0.35 -4.71 12.65
CA TYR A 68 0.09 -4.69 14.03
C TYR A 68 1.32 -3.80 14.21
N TYR A 69 2.34 -3.93 13.35
CA TYR A 69 3.56 -3.16 13.45
C TYR A 69 3.44 -1.72 12.94
N LEU A 70 2.38 -1.44 12.16
CA LEU A 70 2.13 -0.09 11.71
C LEU A 70 1.64 0.82 12.84
N ARG A 71 1.07 0.26 13.93
CA ARG A 71 0.54 0.97 15.12
C ARG A 71 1.61 1.78 15.87
N ASP A 72 1.34 3.03 16.27
CA ASP A 72 2.31 3.89 17.00
C ASP A 72 2.78 3.22 18.30
N ILE A 73 1.88 2.51 18.97
CA ILE A 73 2.15 1.74 20.20
C ILE A 73 3.28 0.72 19.99
N ASN A 74 3.49 0.28 18.75
CA ASN A 74 4.47 -0.75 18.38
C ASN A 74 5.70 -0.17 17.66
N ARG A 75 5.85 1.15 17.57
CA ARG A 75 6.92 1.82 16.82
C ARG A 75 8.33 1.53 17.34
N GLY A 76 8.47 1.22 18.64
CA GLY A 76 9.71 0.77 19.26
C GLY A 76 9.88 -0.75 19.36
N LYS A 77 8.92 -1.54 18.87
CA LYS A 77 8.97 -3.00 18.93
C LYS A 77 9.61 -3.59 17.68
N ARG A 78 10.25 -4.75 17.88
CA ARG A 78 10.80 -5.54 16.80
C ARG A 78 9.72 -5.81 15.77
N THR A 79 9.95 -5.33 14.56
CA THR A 79 9.02 -5.40 13.44
C THR A 79 9.46 -6.49 12.47
N LEU A 80 8.49 -7.27 11.99
CA LEU A 80 8.69 -8.28 10.96
C LEU A 80 8.05 -7.78 9.65
N VAL A 81 8.83 -7.78 8.57
CA VAL A 81 8.37 -7.42 7.22
C VAL A 81 8.76 -8.51 6.24
N TYR A 82 8.02 -8.61 5.14
CA TYR A 82 8.28 -9.57 4.09
C TYR A 82 8.55 -8.87 2.76
N LEU A 83 9.68 -9.15 2.12
CA LEU A 83 9.99 -8.70 0.75
C LEU A 83 11.05 -9.66 0.22
N HIS A 84 10.76 -10.57 -0.71
CA HIS A 84 11.73 -11.61 -1.11
C HIS A 84 12.26 -12.50 0.06
N GLY A 85 11.56 -12.55 1.20
CA GLY A 85 12.00 -13.22 2.42
C GLY A 85 11.51 -12.51 3.67
N TRP A 86 11.68 -13.14 4.83
CA TRP A 86 11.31 -12.57 6.13
C TRP A 86 12.46 -11.75 6.72
N PHE A 87 12.21 -10.48 7.02
CA PHE A 87 13.18 -9.57 7.62
C PHE A 87 12.68 -9.00 8.94
N SER A 88 13.55 -9.03 9.95
CA SER A 88 13.26 -8.46 11.27
C SER A 88 14.20 -7.29 11.58
N GLY A 89 13.67 -6.22 12.15
CA GLY A 89 14.44 -5.07 12.64
C GLY A 89 13.85 -4.51 13.93
N GLN A 90 14.63 -3.72 14.68
CA GLN A 90 14.17 -3.09 15.94
C GLN A 90 12.95 -2.18 15.76
N ASN A 91 12.79 -1.59 14.58
CA ASN A 91 11.61 -0.84 14.18
C ASN A 91 11.31 -1.09 12.68
N ILE A 92 10.19 -0.57 12.20
CA ILE A 92 9.75 -0.74 10.81
C ILE A 92 10.75 -0.18 9.78
N ARG A 93 11.43 0.93 10.09
CA ARG A 93 12.43 1.54 9.21
C ARG A 93 13.61 0.60 9.04
N THR A 94 14.15 0.08 10.13
CA THR A 94 15.26 -0.88 10.13
C THR A 94 14.86 -2.18 9.42
N ALA A 95 13.65 -2.68 9.67
CA ALA A 95 13.16 -3.89 9.02
C ALA A 95 13.05 -3.71 7.49
N ILE A 96 12.52 -2.57 7.02
CA ILE A 96 12.44 -2.22 5.60
C ILE A 96 13.83 -1.99 4.99
N MET A 97 14.72 -1.29 5.67
CA MET A 97 16.08 -1.04 5.19
C MET A 97 16.86 -2.35 5.05
N LYS A 98 16.69 -3.27 6.00
CA LYS A 98 17.26 -4.62 5.92
C LYS A 98 16.68 -5.39 4.75
N ALA A 99 15.38 -5.26 4.50
CA ALA A 99 14.73 -5.87 3.36
C ALA A 99 15.21 -5.33 2.00
N PHE A 100 15.69 -4.08 1.96
CA PHE A 100 16.34 -3.51 0.78
C PHE A 100 17.84 -3.82 0.68
N GLY A 101 18.42 -4.57 1.62
CA GLY A 101 19.85 -4.87 1.64
C GLY A 101 20.73 -3.65 1.96
N LYS A 102 20.19 -2.65 2.67
CA LYS A 102 20.89 -1.41 3.05
C LYS A 102 21.39 -1.41 4.50
N VAL A 103 21.58 -2.58 5.10
CA VAL A 103 21.96 -2.79 6.51
C VAL A 103 23.18 -3.69 6.58
#